data_AF-A0A4P7ZS89-F1
#
_entry.id   AF-A0A4P7ZS89-F1
#
_cell.length_a   1.000
_cell.length_b   1.000
_cell.length_c   1.000
_cell.angle_alpha   90.00
_cell.angle_beta   90.00
_cell.angle_gamma   90.00
#
_symmetry.space_group_name_H-M   'P 1'
#
loop_
_entity.id
_entity.type
_entity.pdbx_description
1 polymer ?
#
loop_
_entity_poly.entity_id
_entity_poly.type
_entity_poly.pdbx_seq_one_letter_code
_entity_poly.pdbx_strand_id
1 'polypeptide(L)' 'MISPSRFHADALGDLRDFLETTEENPALRAAATFRAMDRLRDALLLIEETASVETPVPLLLQDVALLGRQLLQRLR' A
#
# COMPACT_ATOMS: atom_id res chain seq x y z
N MET A 1 -25.58 15.23 -0.16
CA MET A 1 -24.97 14.57 1.03
C MET A 1 -24.67 13.13 0.63
N ILE A 2 -23.41 12.77 0.44
CA ILE A 2 -23.01 11.43 -0.04
C ILE A 2 -23.11 10.46 1.15
N SER A 3 -23.79 9.34 0.98
CA SER A 3 -23.92 8.31 2.03
C SER A 3 -22.54 7.72 2.36
N PRO A 4 -22.13 7.60 3.63
CA PRO A 4 -20.84 7.04 4.02
C PRO A 4 -20.57 5.67 3.40
N SER A 5 -21.61 4.85 3.24
CA SER A 5 -21.53 3.53 2.62
C SER A 5 -21.13 3.54 1.13
N ARG A 6 -21.50 4.58 0.38
CA ARG A 6 -21.12 4.70 -1.05
C ARG A 6 -19.64 5.08 -1.20
N PHE A 7 -19.17 5.99 -0.37
CA PHE A 7 -17.77 6.43 -0.39
C PHE A 7 -16.77 5.27 -0.17
N HIS A 8 -17.10 4.32 0.71
CA HIS A 8 -16.25 3.15 0.95
C HIS A 8 -16.27 2.18 -0.25
N ALA A 9 -17.40 2.04 -0.93
CA ALA A 9 -17.51 1.19 -2.11
C ALA A 9 -16.70 1.76 -3.29
N ASP A 10 -16.75 3.08 -3.48
CA ASP A 10 -16.01 3.78 -4.52
C ASP A 10 -14.49 3.68 -4.28
N ALA A 11 -14.03 3.90 -3.05
CA ALA A 11 -12.62 3.79 -2.68
C ALA A 11 -12.05 2.36 -2.87
N LEU A 12 -12.87 1.33 -2.62
CA LEU A 12 -12.49 -0.07 -2.88
C LEU A 12 -12.42 -0.37 -4.38
N GLY A 13 -13.32 0.22 -5.18
CA GLY A 13 -13.26 0.15 -6.64
C GLY A 13 -11.98 0.76 -7.17
N ASP A 14 -11.66 1.99 -6.77
CA ASP A 14 -10.46 2.70 -7.18
C ASP A 14 -9.18 1.93 -6.82
N LEU A 15 -9.14 1.32 -5.62
CA LEU A 15 -8.01 0.51 -5.19
C LEU A 15 -7.86 -0.76 -6.05
N ARG A 16 -8.95 -1.45 -6.36
CA ARG A 16 -8.91 -2.63 -7.22
C ARG A 16 -8.40 -2.26 -8.61
N ASP A 17 -8.95 -1.21 -9.20
CA ASP A 17 -8.62 -0.77 -10.56
C ASP A 17 -7.14 -0.31 -10.62
N PHE A 18 -6.64 0.35 -9.58
CA PHE A 18 -5.21 0.65 -9.41
C PHE A 18 -4.35 -0.63 -9.39
N LEU A 19 -4.72 -1.64 -8.60
CA LEU A 19 -3.95 -2.88 -8.48
C LEU A 19 -3.94 -3.66 -9.80
N GLU A 20 -5.06 -3.74 -10.50
CA GLU A 20 -5.16 -4.39 -11.82
C GLU A 20 -4.26 -3.69 -12.85
N THR A 21 -4.40 -2.37 -12.97
CA THR A 21 -3.58 -1.55 -13.88
C THR A 21 -2.08 -1.71 -13.60
N THR A 22 -1.73 -1.75 -12.31
CA THR A 22 -0.33 -1.89 -11.87
C THR A 22 0.21 -3.28 -12.16
N GLU A 23 -0.61 -4.33 -12.11
CA GLU A 23 -0.17 -5.69 -12.44
C GLU A 23 0.07 -5.90 -13.93
N GLU A 24 -0.80 -5.35 -14.77
CA GLU A 24 -0.70 -5.46 -16.22
C GLU A 24 0.53 -4.74 -16.80
N ASN A 25 1.09 -3.78 -16.06
CA ASN A 25 2.24 -3.01 -16.48
C ASN A 25 3.44 -3.19 -15.52
N PRO A 26 4.46 -3.99 -15.90
CA PRO A 26 5.64 -4.23 -15.07
C PRO A 26 6.40 -2.97 -14.63
N ALA A 27 6.44 -1.93 -15.48
CA ALA A 27 7.13 -0.69 -15.15
C ALA A 27 6.37 0.10 -14.08
N LEU A 28 5.03 0.16 -14.18
CA LEU A 28 4.19 0.76 -13.14
C LEU A 28 4.30 -0.01 -11.83
N ARG A 29 4.30 -1.35 -11.87
CA ARG A 29 4.52 -2.19 -10.69
C ARG A 29 5.81 -1.85 -9.98
N ALA A 30 6.93 -1.82 -10.72
CA ALA A 30 8.23 -1.50 -10.15
C ALA A 30 8.22 -0.10 -9.50
N ALA A 31 7.72 0.92 -10.22
CA ALA A 31 7.65 2.28 -9.71
C ALA A 31 6.77 2.40 -8.45
N ALA A 32 5.60 1.76 -8.44
CA ALA A 32 4.68 1.75 -7.30
C ALA A 32 5.30 1.04 -6.10
N THR A 33 5.96 -0.10 -6.30
CA THR A 33 6.70 -0.81 -5.24
C THR A 33 7.82 0.04 -4.67
N PHE A 34 8.65 0.67 -5.52
CA PHE A 34 9.72 1.54 -5.04
C PHE A 34 9.18 2.69 -4.22
N ARG A 35 8.10 3.33 -4.67
CA ARG A 35 7.47 4.44 -3.93
C ARG A 35 6.89 3.97 -2.59
N ALA A 36 6.31 2.78 -2.53
CA ALA A 36 5.84 2.18 -1.27
C ALA A 36 7.00 1.87 -0.31
N MET A 37 8.13 1.35 -0.81
CA MET A 37 9.35 1.12 -0.02
C MET A 37 9.97 2.42 0.48
N ASP A 38 9.96 3.47 -0.34
CA ASP A 38 10.49 4.78 0.02
C ASP A 38 9.72 5.39 1.20
N ARG A 39 8.38 5.36 1.12
CA ARG A 39 7.50 5.79 2.22
C ARG A 39 7.71 4.98 3.49
N LEU A 40 7.86 3.65 3.35
CA LEU A 40 8.17 2.77 4.47
C LEU A 40 9.50 3.15 5.13
N ARG A 41 10.55 3.37 4.34
CA ARG A 41 11.85 3.80 4.83
C ARG A 41 11.75 5.13 5.57
N ASP A 42 11.10 6.12 4.97
CA ASP A 42 10.97 7.45 5.57
C ASP A 42 10.19 7.39 6.89
N ALA A 43 9.12 6.58 6.94
CA ALA A 43 8.38 6.36 8.17
C ALA A 43 9.22 5.64 9.24
N LEU A 44 10.04 4.67 8.86
CA LEU A 44 10.95 3.96 9.78
C LEU A 44 12.11 4.85 10.26
N LEU A 45 12.61 5.79 9.44
CA LEU A 45 13.65 6.74 9.85
C LEU A 45 13.19 7.72 10.92
N LEU A 46 11.88 7.95 11.01
CA LEU A 46 11.27 8.82 12.03
C LEU A 46 11.00 8.09 13.35
N ILE A 47 11.14 6.77 13.36
CA ILE A 47 10.96 5.95 14.54
C ILE A 47 12.32 5.88 15.27
N GLU A 48 12.36 6.32 16.52
CA GLU A 48 13.57 6.22 17.34
C GLU A 48 14.04 4.76 17.42
N GLU A 49 15.36 4.54 17.47
CA GLU A 49 15.95 3.19 17.52
C GLU A 49 15.48 2.37 18.74
N THR A 50 14.96 3.04 19.77
CA THR A 50 14.37 2.47 20.99
C THR A 50 12.87 2.20 20.90
N ALA A 51 12.23 2.54 19.78
CA ALA A 51 10.81 2.33 19.61
C ALA A 51 10.47 0.84 19.73
N SER A 52 9.50 0.53 20.57
CA SER A 52 9.01 -0.84 20.70
C SER A 52 8.32 -1.28 19.41
N VAL A 53 8.23 -2.61 19.21
CA VAL A 53 7.47 -3.26 18.13
C VAL A 53 6.01 -2.74 18.03
N GLU A 54 5.49 -2.13 19.09
CA GLU A 54 4.14 -1.58 19.17
C GLU A 54 3.98 -0.22 18.47
N THR A 55 5.07 0.39 17.99
CA THR A 55 5.00 1.69 17.30
C THR A 55 4.49 1.50 15.87
N PRO A 56 3.27 1.95 15.53
CA PRO A 56 2.69 1.70 14.23
C PRO A 56 3.35 2.56 13.15
N VAL A 57 3.74 1.93 12.04
CA VAL A 57 4.21 2.64 10.85
C VAL A 57 2.98 3.10 10.05
N PRO A 58 2.76 4.42 9.85
CA PRO A 58 1.62 4.90 9.08
C PRO A 58 1.83 4.59 7.59
N LEU A 59 1.04 3.63 7.08
CA LEU A 59 1.06 3.23 5.67
C LEU A 59 -0.25 3.56 4.99
N LEU A 60 -0.16 3.85 3.68
CA LEU A 60 -1.35 3.99 2.86
C LEU A 60 -1.90 2.60 2.52
N LEU A 61 -3.24 2.50 2.47
CA LEU A 61 -3.94 1.25 2.15
C LEU A 61 -3.45 0.64 0.82
N GLN A 62 -3.20 1.48 -0.18
CA GLN A 62 -2.68 1.05 -1.49
C GLN A 62 -1.28 0.43 -1.42
N ASP A 63 -0.42 0.92 -0.52
CA ASP A 63 0.93 0.40 -0.35
C ASP A 63 0.86 -0.99 0.30
N VAL A 64 0.03 -1.12 1.35
CA VAL A 64 -0.21 -2.40 2.03
C VAL A 64 -0.78 -3.43 1.07
N ALA A 65 -1.77 -3.04 0.26
CA ALA A 65 -2.42 -3.94 -0.69
C ALA A 65 -1.45 -4.40 -1.79
N LEU A 66 -0.65 -3.49 -2.35
CA LEU A 66 0.35 -3.81 -3.37
C LEU A 66 1.42 -4.77 -2.83
N LEU A 67 1.99 -4.46 -1.66
CA LEU A 67 3.05 -5.26 -1.06
C LEU A 67 2.56 -6.62 -0.58
N GLY A 68 1.39 -6.68 0.05
CA GLY A 68 0.76 -7.92 0.47
C GLY A 68 0.51 -8.85 -0.72
N ARG A 69 0.01 -8.31 -1.84
CA ARG A 69 -0.22 -9.09 -3.07
C ARG A 69 1.09 -9.65 -3.64
N GLN A 70 2.16 -8.86 -3.67
CA GLN A 70 3.48 -9.31 -4.13
C GLN A 70 4.10 -10.39 -3.23
N LEU A 71 3.93 -10.28 -1.91
CA LEU A 71 4.37 -11.31 -0.97
C LEU A 71 3.61 -12.62 -1.19
N LEU A 72 2.28 -12.55 -1.33
CA LEU A 72 1.44 -13.73 -1.58
C LEU A 72 1.75 -14.40 -2.92
N GLN A 73 2.09 -13.62 -3.95
CA GLN A 73 2.51 -14.16 -5.25
C GLN A 73 3.81 -14.97 -5.16
N ARG A 74 4.71 -14.64 -4.24
CA ARG A 74 5.96 -15.37 -4.03
C ARG A 74 5.79 -16.66 -3.22
N LEU A 75 4.66 -16.83 -2.53
CA LEU A 75 4.33 -18.01 -1.74
C LEU A 75 3.55 -19.08 -2.53
N ARG A 76 3.17 -18.78 -3.77
CA ARG A 76 2.53 -19.70 -4.71
C ARG A 76 3.57 -20.25 -5.68
#